data_AF-A0AAW3PVC4-F1
#
_entry.id   AF-A0AAW3PVC4-F1
#
_cell.length_a   1.000
_cell.length_b   1.000
_cell.length_c   1.000
_cell.angle_alpha   90.00
_cell.angle_beta   90.00
_cell.angle_gamma   90.00
#
_symmetry.space_group_name_H-M   'P 1'
#
loop_
_entity.id
_entity.type
_entity.pdbx_description
1 polymer ?
#
loop_
_entity_poly.entity_id
_entity_poly.type
_entity_poly.pdbx_seq_one_letter_code
_entity_poly.pdbx_strand_id
1 'polypeptide(L)'
;MRGRTQYVDLLYFLVVMQLVTRRQTRAWLSPFQLAESLQAWLVIHRAKCEWRDRVWIGHASLQIAKSAGRADSAALAQRLAHAEPAPTPASPDASTDRAGLRMACIRYLREHV
;
A
#
# COMPACT_ATOMS: atom_id res chain seq x y z
N MET A 1 16.21 14.56 -9.04
CA MET A 1 14.83 14.00 -8.93
C MET A 1 14.77 12.48 -8.69
N ARG A 2 15.86 11.70 -8.84
CA ARG A 2 15.89 10.22 -8.70
C ARG A 2 15.48 9.68 -7.32
N GLY A 3 15.68 10.46 -6.25
CA GLY A 3 15.32 10.07 -4.89
C GLY A 3 13.80 9.96 -4.67
N ARG A 4 13.00 10.91 -5.18
CA ARG A 4 11.53 10.92 -4.98
C ARG A 4 10.86 9.68 -5.56
N THR A 5 11.31 9.17 -6.70
CA THR A 5 10.74 7.96 -7.31
C THR A 5 11.03 6.71 -6.46
N GLN A 6 12.24 6.59 -5.91
CA GLN A 6 12.61 5.48 -5.03
C GLN A 6 11.77 5.47 -3.73
N TYR A 7 11.44 6.64 -3.20
CA TYR A 7 10.54 6.76 -2.04
C TYR A 7 9.12 6.32 -2.34
N VAL A 8 8.59 6.61 -3.54
CA VAL A 8 7.28 6.11 -3.98
C VAL A 8 7.29 4.59 -4.08
N ASP A 9 8.33 4.00 -4.69
CA ASP A 9 8.42 2.55 -4.90
C ASP A 9 8.58 1.79 -3.58
N LEU A 10 9.39 2.31 -2.65
CA LEU A 10 9.52 1.77 -1.30
C LEU A 10 8.20 1.86 -0.52
N LEU A 11 7.54 3.02 -0.55
CA LEU A 11 6.26 3.21 0.13
C LEU A 11 5.19 2.26 -0.43
N TYR A 12 5.07 2.19 -1.76
CA TYR A 12 4.16 1.28 -2.44
C TYR A 12 4.42 -0.18 -2.06
N PHE A 13 5.69 -0.61 -2.08
CA PHE A 13 6.07 -1.97 -1.66
C PHE A 13 5.60 -2.28 -0.23
N LEU A 14 5.83 -1.36 0.71
CA LEU A 14 5.43 -1.56 2.10
C LEU A 14 3.90 -1.56 2.28
N VAL A 15 3.16 -0.73 1.55
CA VAL A 15 1.69 -0.76 1.55
C VAL A 15 1.18 -2.12 1.06
N VAL A 16 1.77 -2.65 -0.02
CA VAL A 16 1.41 -3.99 -0.53
C VAL A 16 1.70 -5.06 0.51
N MET A 17 2.87 -5.03 1.16
CA MET A 17 3.21 -5.98 2.22
C MET A 17 2.21 -5.90 3.39
N GLN A 18 1.82 -4.70 3.82
CA GLN A 18 0.78 -4.51 4.84
C GLN A 18 -0.54 -5.17 4.45
N LEU A 19 -0.99 -4.97 3.21
CA LEU A 19 -2.25 -5.51 2.69
C LEU A 19 -2.20 -7.04 2.56
N VAL A 20 -1.09 -7.59 2.06
CA VAL A 20 -0.88 -9.04 1.95
C VAL A 20 -0.90 -9.68 3.32
N THR A 21 -0.14 -9.15 4.29
CA THR A 21 -0.16 -9.65 5.67
C THR A 21 -1.56 -9.53 6.27
N ARG A 22 -2.27 -8.42 6.05
CA ARG A 22 -3.65 -8.23 6.52
C ARG A 22 -4.61 -9.27 5.96
N ARG A 23 -4.46 -9.65 4.69
CA ARG A 23 -5.29 -10.69 4.07
C ARG A 23 -4.96 -12.09 4.61
N GLN A 24 -3.67 -12.39 4.85
CA GLN A 24 -3.23 -13.71 5.30
C GLN A 24 -3.46 -13.96 6.80
N THR A 25 -3.07 -13.01 7.65
CA THR A 25 -3.03 -13.21 9.11
C THR A 25 -4.13 -12.46 9.86
N ARG A 26 -4.92 -11.63 9.17
CA ARG A 26 -5.85 -10.67 9.77
C ARG A 26 -5.17 -9.70 10.75
N ALA A 27 -3.85 -9.58 10.72
CA ALA A 27 -3.07 -8.59 11.47
C ALA A 27 -2.30 -7.67 10.50
N TRP A 28 -1.88 -6.51 10.98
CA TRP A 28 -0.93 -5.66 10.23
C TRP A 28 0.49 -6.18 10.46
N LEU A 29 1.45 -5.76 9.63
CA LEU A 29 2.86 -6.08 9.86
C LEU A 29 3.27 -5.64 11.26
N SER A 30 3.97 -6.53 11.97
CA SER A 30 4.61 -6.15 13.23
C SER A 30 5.73 -5.13 12.96
N PRO A 31 6.13 -4.32 13.96
CA PRO A 31 7.24 -3.38 13.80
C PRO A 31 8.53 -4.06 13.33
N PHE A 32 8.78 -5.30 13.78
CA PHE A 32 9.93 -6.09 13.37
C PHE A 32 9.86 -6.48 11.89
N GLN A 33 8.74 -7.06 11.44
CA GLN A 33 8.53 -7.43 10.04
C GLN A 33 8.56 -6.22 9.10
N LEU A 34 8.06 -5.07 9.56
CA LEU A 34 8.11 -3.82 8.83
C LEU A 34 9.56 -3.35 8.65
N ALA A 35 10.35 -3.36 9.71
CA ALA A 35 11.76 -3.00 9.67
C ALA A 35 12.57 -3.94 8.76
N GLU A 36 12.33 -5.25 8.85
CA GLU A 36 12.96 -6.26 7.98
C GLU A 36 12.58 -6.06 6.52
N SER A 37 11.30 -5.88 6.22
CA SER A 37 10.80 -5.66 4.85
C SER A 37 11.41 -4.39 4.24
N LEU A 38 11.47 -3.30 5.03
CA LEU A 38 12.08 -2.04 4.62
C LEU A 38 13.58 -2.23 4.34
N GLN A 39 14.31 -2.87 5.26
CA GLN A 39 15.75 -3.08 5.11
C GLN A 39 16.06 -4.00 3.93
N ALA A 40 15.30 -5.09 3.74
CA ALA A 40 15.44 -5.97 2.60
C ALA A 40 15.25 -5.23 1.28
N TRP A 41 14.22 -4.38 1.19
CA TRP A 41 13.98 -3.58 -0.01
C TRP A 41 15.15 -2.63 -0.31
N LEU A 42 15.67 -1.93 0.71
CA LEU A 42 16.81 -1.01 0.57
C LEU A 42 18.07 -1.74 0.08
N VAL A 43 18.36 -2.93 0.62
CA VAL A 43 19.51 -3.75 0.22
C VAL A 43 19.38 -4.20 -1.24
N ILE A 44 18.22 -4.73 -1.63
CA ILE A 44 17.96 -5.22 -2.99
C ILE A 44 18.08 -4.08 -4.02
N HIS A 45 17.53 -2.91 -3.70
CA HIS A 45 17.51 -1.76 -4.62
C HIS A 45 18.74 -0.84 -4.49
N ARG A 46 19.72 -1.21 -3.65
CA ARG A 46 20.92 -0.42 -3.32
C ARG A 46 20.59 1.05 -3.00
N ALA A 47 19.48 1.25 -2.29
CA ALA A 47 18.96 2.57 -1.96
C ALA A 47 19.42 3.01 -0.57
N LYS A 48 19.56 4.32 -0.39
CA LYS A 48 19.80 4.95 0.92
C LYS A 48 18.51 5.60 1.39
N CYS A 49 18.25 5.48 2.69
CA CYS A 49 17.10 6.09 3.35
C CYS A 49 17.54 6.43 4.77
N GLU A 50 17.41 7.70 5.16
CA GLU A 50 17.80 8.17 6.48
C GLU A 50 16.87 7.62 7.55
N TRP A 51 17.36 7.44 8.77
CA TRP A 51 16.59 6.78 9.84
C TRP A 51 15.22 7.43 10.08
N ARG A 52 15.15 8.77 10.01
CA ARG A 52 13.90 9.53 10.17
C ARG A 52 12.90 9.21 9.06
N ASP A 53 13.38 9.14 7.82
CA ASP A 53 12.55 8.84 6.66
C ASP A 53 12.04 7.39 6.72
N ARG A 54 12.84 6.46 7.25
CA ARG A 54 12.39 5.07 7.47
C ARG A 54 11.20 4.99 8.43
N VAL A 55 11.28 5.71 9.56
CA VAL A 55 10.18 5.77 10.54
C VAL A 55 8.94 6.38 9.91
N TRP A 56 9.11 7.49 9.19
CA TRP A 56 8.02 8.19 8.54
C TRP A 56 7.33 7.35 7.44
N ILE A 57 8.11 6.70 6.56
CA ILE A 57 7.60 5.79 5.52
C ILE A 57 6.90 4.59 6.13
N GLY A 58 7.45 4.03 7.20
CA GLY A 58 6.84 2.92 7.93
C GLY A 58 5.43 3.29 8.41
N HIS A 59 5.29 4.43 9.09
CA HIS A 59 4.00 4.95 9.52
C HIS A 59 3.05 5.24 8.34
N ALA A 60 3.54 5.92 7.31
CA ALA A 60 2.78 6.24 6.10
C ALA A 60 2.20 5.00 5.42
N SER A 61 3.00 3.94 5.30
CA SER A 61 2.58 2.69 4.66
C SER A 61 1.36 2.07 5.36
N LEU A 62 1.34 2.08 6.69
CA LEU A 62 0.24 1.54 7.47
C LEU A 62 -1.03 2.39 7.33
N GLN A 63 -0.89 3.72 7.33
CA GLN A 63 -2.03 4.62 7.17
C GLN A 63 -2.69 4.45 5.79
N ILE A 64 -1.88 4.41 4.73
CA ILE A 64 -2.36 4.20 3.36
C ILE A 64 -3.01 2.82 3.21
N ALA A 65 -2.42 1.77 3.78
CA ALA A 65 -2.99 0.43 3.75
C ALA A 65 -4.34 0.35 4.49
N LYS A 66 -4.46 1.02 5.63
CA LYS A 66 -5.74 1.12 6.38
C LYS A 66 -6.80 1.88 5.59
N SER A 67 -6.45 2.98 4.92
CA SER A 67 -7.40 3.72 4.08
C SER A 67 -7.84 2.91 2.86
N ALA A 68 -6.92 2.18 2.23
CA ALA A 68 -7.23 1.31 1.09
C ALA A 68 -8.19 0.18 1.52
N GLY A 69 -7.91 -0.52 2.63
CA GLY A 69 -8.79 -1.56 3.15
C GLY A 69 -10.20 -1.06 3.53
N ARG A 70 -10.33 0.20 3.99
CA ARG A 70 -11.63 0.83 4.22
C ARG A 70 -12.38 1.08 2.90
N ALA A 71 -11.71 1.60 1.89
CA ALA A 71 -12.29 1.81 0.56
C ALA A 71 -12.75 0.48 -0.07
N ASP A 72 -11.92 -0.57 0.00
CA ASP A 72 -12.27 -1.91 -0.47
C ASP A 72 -13.51 -2.46 0.26
N SER A 73 -13.56 -2.31 1.59
CA SER A 73 -14.72 -2.76 2.38
C SER A 73 -16.00 -1.99 2.06
N ALA A 74 -15.90 -0.69 1.78
CA ALA A 74 -17.03 0.14 1.40
C ALA A 74 -17.52 -0.21 -0.01
N ALA A 75 -16.61 -0.45 -0.96
CA ALA A 75 -16.93 -0.91 -2.30
C ALA A 75 -17.56 -2.32 -2.29
N LEU A 76 -17.06 -3.23 -1.45
CA LEU A 76 -17.65 -4.54 -1.23
C LEU A 76 -19.06 -4.42 -0.63
N ALA A 77 -19.25 -3.59 0.40
CA ALA A 77 -20.56 -3.34 1.01
C ALA A 77 -21.56 -2.75 0.01
N GLN A 78 -21.13 -1.83 -0.85
CA GLN A 78 -21.94 -1.30 -1.95
C GLN A 78 -22.29 -2.38 -2.97
N ARG A 79 -21.33 -3.23 -3.40
CA ARG A 79 -21.61 -4.34 -4.33
C ARG A 79 -22.58 -5.35 -3.75
N LEU A 80 -22.50 -5.64 -2.45
CA LEU A 80 -23.44 -6.49 -1.75
C LEU A 80 -24.83 -5.85 -1.63
N ALA A 81 -24.91 -4.53 -1.44
CA ALA A 81 -26.16 -3.78 -1.40
C ALA A 81 -26.85 -3.64 -2.76
N HIS A 82 -26.08 -3.68 -3.86
CA HIS A 82 -26.57 -3.56 -5.24
C HIS A 82 -26.64 -4.90 -5.99
N ALA A 83 -26.42 -6.04 -5.31
CA ALA A 83 -26.44 -7.36 -5.93
C ALA A 83 -27.88 -7.82 -6.26
N GLU A 84 -28.40 -7.39 -7.41
CA GLU A 84 -29.37 -8.16 -8.20
C GLU A 84 -28.65 -9.22 -9.07
N PRO A 85 -29.33 -10.30 -9.50
CA PRO A 85 -28.66 -11.48 -10.04
C PRO A 85 -28.23 -11.34 -11.52
N ALA A 86 -26.90 -11.31 -11.73
CA ALA A 86 -26.12 -11.72 -12.92
C ALA A 86 -26.18 -10.85 -14.21
N PRO A 87 -25.21 -10.99 -15.17
CA PRO A 87 -23.98 -11.79 -15.18
C PRO A 87 -22.67 -10.97 -15.20
N THR A 88 -21.58 -11.68 -14.89
CA THR A 88 -20.18 -11.28 -14.73
C THR A 88 -19.58 -10.37 -15.82
N PRO A 89 -18.95 -9.24 -15.44
CA PRO A 89 -17.88 -8.65 -16.22
C PRO A 89 -16.51 -9.21 -15.79
N ALA A 90 -15.74 -9.70 -16.78
CA ALA A 90 -14.34 -10.08 -16.63
C ALA A 90 -13.53 -8.91 -16.05
N SER A 91 -12.75 -9.14 -15.00
CA SER A 91 -12.16 -8.15 -14.09
C SER A 91 -11.10 -7.20 -14.70
N PRO A 92 -11.42 -5.91 -14.95
CA PRO A 92 -10.45 -4.80 -15.05
C PRO A 92 -10.03 -4.23 -13.67
N ASP A 93 -10.53 -4.81 -12.57
CA ASP A 93 -10.48 -4.19 -11.24
C ASP A 93 -9.06 -4.21 -10.63
N ALA A 94 -8.27 -5.27 -10.86
CA ALA A 94 -6.96 -5.43 -10.20
C ALA A 94 -5.86 -4.47 -10.70
N SER A 95 -5.87 -4.11 -11.99
CA SER A 95 -4.90 -3.15 -12.56
C SER A 95 -5.24 -1.71 -12.17
N THR A 96 -6.54 -1.40 -12.10
CA THR A 96 -7.09 -0.14 -11.61
C THR A 96 -6.75 0.05 -10.13
N ASP A 97 -6.85 -1.02 -9.33
CA ASP A 97 -6.51 -1.03 -7.90
C ASP A 97 -5.00 -0.77 -7.68
N ARG A 98 -4.13 -1.43 -8.45
CA ARG A 98 -2.68 -1.18 -8.42
C ARG A 98 -2.32 0.28 -8.79
N ALA A 99 -2.92 0.82 -9.85
CA ALA A 99 -2.68 2.19 -10.29
C ALA A 99 -3.19 3.22 -9.26
N GLY A 100 -4.36 2.96 -8.68
CA GLY A 100 -4.95 3.78 -7.61
C GLY A 100 -4.06 3.81 -6.36
N LEU A 101 -3.55 2.65 -5.93
CA LEU A 101 -2.67 2.54 -4.77
C LEU A 101 -1.34 3.26 -4.98
N ARG A 102 -0.75 3.16 -6.18
CA ARG A 102 0.46 3.91 -6.55
C ARG A 102 0.21 5.42 -6.55
N MET A 103 -0.94 5.87 -7.05
CA MET A 103 -1.33 7.28 -7.04
C MET A 103 -1.54 7.82 -5.63
N ALA A 104 -2.11 7.02 -4.72
CA ALA A 104 -2.25 7.38 -3.31
C ALA A 104 -0.88 7.59 -2.64
N CYS A 105 0.09 6.71 -2.93
CA CYS A 105 1.48 6.87 -2.44
C CYS A 105 2.12 8.16 -2.96
N ILE A 106 1.95 8.48 -4.24
CA ILE A 106 2.46 9.73 -4.84
C ILE A 106 1.84 10.96 -4.19
N ARG A 107 0.51 10.94 -3.96
CA ARG A 107 -0.22 12.05 -3.34
C ARG A 107 0.26 12.30 -1.92
N TYR A 108 0.32 11.25 -1.11
CA TYR A 108 0.79 11.34 0.27
C TYR A 108 2.22 11.91 0.37
N LEU A 109 3.12 11.48 -0.52
CA LEU A 109 4.49 12.02 -0.59
C LEU A 109 4.53 13.48 -1.02
N ARG A 110 3.60 13.97 -1.86
CA ARG A 110 3.52 15.38 -2.25
C ARG A 110 2.99 16.28 -1.13
N GLU A 111 2.06 15.77 -0.32
CA GLU A 111 1.41 16.54 0.74
C GLU A 111 2.28 16.68 2.00
N HIS A 112 3.26 15.77 2.18
CA HIS A 112 4.03 15.66 3.41
C HIS A 112 5.57 15.76 3.22
N VAL A 113 6.08 16.03 2.00
CA VAL A 113 7.52 16.23 1.68
C VAL A 113 7.74 17.46 0.79
#